data_AF-A0A954NTW9-F1
#
_entry.id   AF-A0A954NTW9-F1
#
_cell.length_a   1.000
_cell.length_b   1.000
_cell.length_c   1.000
_cell.angle_alpha   90.00
_cell.angle_beta   90.00
_cell.angle_gamma   90.00
#
_symmetry.space_group_name_H-M   'P 1'
#
loop_
_entity.id
_entity.type
_entity.pdbx_description
1 polymer ?
#
loop_
_entity_poly.entity_id
_entity_poly.type
_entity_poly.pdbx_seq_one_letter_code
_entity_poly.pdbx_strand_id
1 'polypeptide(L)'
;LPCQFGLAALTFVIVTLTAVIFRSRSIAQAGVIFRSMFCLNDGTAPVNLDSADITLVIVTVEILFLFHFLTRKMTVEAAVSRVPWWGQSLALAGMLLAILFSGSADRAFIYFAF
;
A
#
# COMPACT_ATOMS: atom_id res chain seq x y z
N LEU A 1 3.80 20.56 14.67
CA LEU A 1 3.28 20.25 13.32
C LEU A 1 4.35 19.71 12.35
N PRO A 2 5.50 20.37 12.10
CA PRO A 2 6.51 19.83 11.15
C PRO A 2 7.22 18.57 11.67
N CYS A 3 7.50 18.48 12.97
CA CYS A 3 8.17 17.33 13.57
C CYS A 3 7.37 16.01 13.42
N GLN A 4 6.04 16.08 13.50
CA GLN A 4 5.16 14.92 13.33
C GLN A 4 5.07 14.44 11.88
N PHE A 5 5.14 15.36 10.92
CA PHE A 5 5.17 15.00 9.50
C PHE A 5 6.49 14.32 9.12
N GLY A 6 7.62 14.81 9.63
CA GLY A 6 8.93 14.16 9.45
C GLY A 6 8.96 12.74 10.03
N LEU A 7 8.40 12.54 11.22
CA LEU A 7 8.23 11.21 11.82
C LEU A 7 7.36 10.30 10.94
N ALA A 8 6.21 10.79 10.46
CA ALA A 8 5.34 10.01 9.59
C ALA A 8 6.01 9.61 8.26
N ALA A 9 6.75 10.54 7.64
CA ALA A 9 7.52 10.27 6.43
C ALA A 9 8.63 9.24 6.68
N LEU A 10 9.34 9.34 7.81
CA LEU A 10 10.36 8.37 8.20
C LEU A 10 9.75 6.99 8.42
N THR A 11 8.63 6.90 9.16
CA THR A 11 7.91 5.64 9.34
C THR A 11 7.47 5.05 8.00
N PHE A 12 6.91 5.87 7.11
CA PHE A 12 6.51 5.45 5.77
C PHE A 12 7.70 4.87 4.98
N VAL A 13 8.87 5.53 5.00
CA VAL A 13 10.08 5.03 4.35
C VAL A 13 10.52 3.70 4.94
N ILE A 14 10.62 3.58 6.27
CA ILE A 14 11.06 2.35 6.94
C ILE A 14 10.12 1.18 6.62
N VAL A 15 8.81 1.41 6.70
CA VAL A 15 7.79 0.40 6.38
C VAL A 15 7.87 -0.01 4.91
N THR A 16 8.07 0.94 4.00
CA THR A 16 8.19 0.67 2.56
C THR A 16 9.45 -0.16 2.26
N LEU A 17 10.60 0.19 2.84
CA LEU A 17 11.84 -0.57 2.67
C LEU A 17 11.70 -1.99 3.22
N THR A 18 11.05 -2.13 4.37
CA THR A 18 10.80 -3.44 4.99
C THR A 18 9.86 -4.30 4.13
N ALA A 19 8.84 -3.70 3.53
CA ALA A 19 7.87 -4.38 2.67
C ALA A 19 8.52 -5.00 1.41
N VAL A 20 9.61 -4.40 0.88
CA VAL A 20 10.35 -4.95 -0.26
C VAL A 20 10.89 -6.35 0.05
N ILE A 21 11.43 -6.56 1.25
CA ILE A 21 12.01 -7.85 1.67
C ILE A 21 10.93 -8.92 1.73
N PHE A 22 9.80 -8.62 2.40
CA PHE A 22 8.69 -9.56 2.57
C PHE A 22 7.94 -9.87 1.27
N ARG A 23 7.92 -8.93 0.32
CA ARG A 23 7.18 -9.08 -0.95
C ARG A 23 8.01 -9.66 -2.09
N SER A 24 9.34 -9.57 -2.00
CA SER A 24 10.22 -10.17 -2.99
C SER A 24 10.16 -11.70 -2.94
N ARG A 25 10.28 -12.35 -4.10
CA ARG A 25 10.34 -13.82 -4.21
C ARG A 25 11.72 -14.38 -3.87
N SER A 26 12.75 -13.54 -3.84
CA SER A 26 14.13 -13.92 -3.51
C SER A 26 14.94 -12.71 -3.04
N ILE A 27 16.02 -12.97 -2.30
CA ILE A 27 16.96 -11.93 -1.83
C ILE A 27 17.61 -11.19 -3.02
N ALA A 28 17.90 -11.88 -4.12
CA ALA A 28 18.42 -11.26 -5.33
C ALA A 28 17.41 -10.27 -5.93
N GLN A 29 16.12 -10.63 -5.95
CA GLN A 29 15.06 -9.74 -6.43
C GLN A 29 14.90 -8.51 -5.51
N ALA A 30 14.97 -8.67 -4.20
CA ALA A 30 14.96 -7.53 -3.26
C ALA A 30 16.10 -6.54 -3.56
N GLY A 31 17.30 -7.03 -3.82
CA GLY A 31 18.46 -6.20 -4.17
C GLY A 31 18.24 -5.37 -5.44
N VAL A 32 17.63 -5.95 -6.48
CA VAL A 32 17.27 -5.23 -7.71
C VAL A 32 16.23 -4.13 -7.42
N ILE A 33 15.22 -4.42 -6.60
CA ILE A 33 14.19 -3.43 -6.24
C ILE A 33 14.82 -2.27 -5.47
N PHE A 34 15.67 -2.53 -4.47
CA PHE A 34 16.35 -1.45 -3.72
C PHE A 34 17.21 -0.57 -4.62
N ARG A 35 18.02 -1.15 -5.51
CA ARG A 35 18.80 -0.35 -6.48
C ARG A 35 17.91 0.49 -7.39
N SER A 36 16.76 -0.05 -7.81
CA SER A 36 15.77 0.68 -8.61
C SER A 36 15.20 1.88 -7.85
N MET A 37 14.87 1.72 -6.56
CA MET A 37 14.31 2.80 -5.74
C MET A 37 15.29 3.97 -5.54
N PHE A 38 16.60 3.71 -5.51
CA PHE A 38 17.64 4.73 -5.38
C PHE A 38 18.23 5.17 -6.73
N CYS A 39 17.64 4.76 -7.86
CA CYS A 39 18.16 5.03 -9.21
C CYS A 39 19.62 4.55 -9.43
N LEU A 40 20.05 3.50 -8.72
CA LEU A 40 21.39 2.91 -8.77
C LEU A 40 21.49 1.71 -9.73
N ASN A 41 20.57 1.59 -10.68
CA ASN A 41 20.61 0.52 -11.67
C ASN A 41 21.40 0.95 -12.91
N ASP A 42 22.31 0.10 -13.35
CA ASP A 42 23.19 0.33 -14.51
C ASP A 42 22.46 0.14 -15.87
N GLY A 43 21.14 0.31 -15.91
CA GLY A 43 20.30 0.13 -17.11
C GLY A 43 20.07 -1.32 -17.55
N THR A 44 20.66 -2.31 -16.89
CA THR A 44 20.61 -3.74 -17.29
C THR A 44 19.49 -4.54 -16.65
N ALA A 45 18.86 -4.03 -15.59
CA ALA A 45 17.70 -4.65 -14.93
C ALA A 45 16.44 -3.84 -15.24
N PRO A 46 15.55 -4.33 -16.13
CA PRO A 46 14.37 -3.58 -16.52
C PRO A 46 13.32 -3.78 -15.44
N VAL A 47 13.31 -2.91 -14.43
CA VAL A 47 12.02 -2.54 -13.83
C VAL A 47 11.39 -1.57 -14.84
N ASN A 48 10.95 -2.11 -15.98
CA ASN A 48 10.24 -1.36 -17.00
C ASN A 48 8.85 -1.09 -16.43
N LEU A 49 8.71 0.06 -15.78
CA LEU A 49 7.41 0.57 -15.36
C LEU A 49 6.75 1.17 -16.60
N ASP A 50 5.62 0.61 -17.00
CA ASP A 50 4.82 1.24 -18.02
C ASP A 50 4.30 2.60 -17.52
N SER A 51 4.07 3.55 -18.43
CA SER A 51 3.53 4.87 -18.07
C SER A 51 2.16 4.75 -17.40
N ALA A 52 1.39 3.72 -17.76
CA ALA A 52 0.13 3.38 -17.10
C ALA A 52 0.34 2.95 -15.64
N ASP A 53 1.34 2.12 -15.36
CA ASP A 53 1.67 1.67 -14.00
C ASP A 53 2.11 2.84 -13.11
N ILE A 54 2.93 3.75 -13.65
CA ILE A 54 3.38 4.94 -12.93
C ILE A 54 2.19 5.82 -12.55
N THR A 55 1.30 6.06 -13.51
CA THR A 55 0.10 6.87 -13.30
C THR A 55 -0.82 6.24 -12.26
N LEU A 56 -1.04 4.91 -12.34
CA LEU A 56 -1.84 4.18 -11.39
C LEU A 56 -1.28 4.26 -9.97
N VAL A 57 0.05 4.12 -9.82
CA VAL A 57 0.71 4.23 -8.51
C VAL A 57 0.56 5.63 -7.93
N ILE A 58 0.82 6.69 -8.72
CA ILE A 58 0.70 8.08 -8.27
C ILE A 58 -0.73 8.35 -7.79
N VAL A 59 -1.72 8.04 -8.62
CA VAL A 59 -3.14 8.26 -8.29
C VAL A 59 -3.53 7.48 -7.03
N THR A 60 -3.10 6.22 -6.91
CA THR A 60 -3.41 5.39 -5.74
C THR A 60 -2.81 5.97 -4.45
N VAL A 61 -1.55 6.41 -4.50
CA VAL A 61 -0.86 7.01 -3.35
C VAL A 61 -1.51 8.33 -2.94
N GLU A 62 -1.89 9.18 -3.90
CA GLU A 62 -2.60 10.43 -3.63
C GLU A 62 -3.95 10.18 -2.96
N ILE A 63 -4.75 9.24 -3.49
CA ILE A 63 -6.04 8.87 -2.89
C ILE A 63 -5.84 8.37 -1.46
N LEU A 64 -4.86 7.50 -1.23
CA LEU A 64 -4.57 6.95 0.10
C LEU A 64 -4.15 8.05 1.08
N PHE A 65 -3.28 8.97 0.66
CA PHE A 65 -2.82 10.07 1.48
C PHE A 65 -3.97 11.04 1.83
N LEU A 66 -4.79 11.41 0.84
CA LEU A 66 -5.97 12.25 1.05
C LEU A 66 -6.95 11.57 2.00
N PHE A 67 -7.24 10.29 1.80
CA PHE A 67 -8.12 9.53 2.67
C PHE A 67 -7.61 9.49 4.11
N HIS A 68 -6.33 9.19 4.31
CA HIS A 68 -5.72 9.18 5.64
C HIS A 68 -5.77 10.57 6.29
N PHE A 69 -5.50 11.62 5.53
CA PHE A 69 -5.54 12.98 6.03
C PHE A 69 -6.95 13.40 6.48
N LEU A 70 -7.98 13.05 5.72
CA LEU A 70 -9.39 13.32 6.03
C LEU A 70 -9.89 12.51 7.24
N THR A 71 -9.42 11.27 7.39
CA THR A 71 -9.85 10.35 8.45
C THR A 71 -9.03 10.45 9.74
N ARG A 72 -7.92 11.21 9.77
CA ARG A 72 -6.99 11.29 10.92
C ARG A 72 -7.61 11.67 12.28
N LYS A 73 -8.80 12.28 12.30
CA LYS A 73 -9.51 12.69 13.53
C LYS A 73 -10.77 11.86 13.80
N MET A 74 -11.05 10.88 12.95
CA MET A 74 -12.27 10.08 13.00
C MET A 74 -11.92 8.69 13.50
N THR A 75 -12.66 8.19 14.48
CA THR A 75 -12.54 6.79 14.91
C THR A 75 -13.29 5.89 13.93
N VAL A 76 -12.94 4.61 13.89
CA VAL A 76 -13.59 3.64 12.99
C VAL A 76 -15.07 3.51 13.35
N GLU A 77 -15.42 3.52 14.63
CA GLU A 77 -16.80 3.44 15.13
C GLU A 77 -17.61 4.67 14.70
N ALA A 78 -17.00 5.86 14.74
CA ALA A 78 -17.63 7.10 14.28
C ALA A 78 -17.84 7.10 12.74
N ALA A 79 -16.96 6.43 12.00
CA ALA A 79 -17.12 6.26 10.55
C ALA A 79 -18.24 5.27 10.22
N VAL A 80 -18.24 4.10 10.87
CA VAL A 80 -19.20 3.01 10.62
C VAL A 80 -20.61 3.39 11.05
N SER A 81 -20.77 4.08 12.19
CA SER A 81 -22.08 4.54 12.69
C SER A 81 -22.82 5.51 11.74
N ARG A 82 -22.12 6.15 10.81
CA ARG A 82 -22.71 7.04 9.79
C ARG A 82 -23.14 6.32 8.52
N VAL A 83 -22.75 5.06 8.35
CA VAL A 83 -23.08 4.26 7.17
C VAL A 83 -24.30 3.39 7.49
N PRO A 84 -25.37 3.43 6.69
CA PRO A 84 -26.52 2.58 6.91
C PRO A 84 -26.14 1.10 6.78
N TRP A 85 -26.87 0.21 7.46
CA TRP A 85 -26.56 -1.22 7.52
C TRP A 85 -26.34 -1.87 6.14
N TRP A 86 -27.15 -1.50 5.14
CA TRP A 86 -27.02 -2.02 3.78
C TRP A 86 -25.73 -1.59 3.09
N GLY A 87 -25.25 -0.37 3.38
CA GLY A 87 -24.00 0.15 2.85
C GLY A 87 -22.80 -0.58 3.42
N GLN A 88 -22.86 -0.92 4.71
CA GLN A 88 -21.83 -1.75 5.36
C GLN A 88 -21.81 -3.16 4.77
N SER A 89 -22.98 -3.79 4.60
CA SER A 89 -23.09 -5.11 3.99
C SER A 89 -22.56 -5.13 2.55
N LEU A 90 -22.89 -4.12 1.75
CA LEU A 90 -22.42 -4.02 0.37
C LEU A 90 -20.90 -3.81 0.30
N ALA A 91 -20.33 -2.97 1.17
CA ALA A 91 -18.90 -2.76 1.25
C ALA A 91 -18.15 -4.04 1.63
N LEU A 92 -18.64 -4.77 2.65
CA LEU A 92 -18.07 -6.05 3.07
C LEU A 92 -18.17 -7.12 1.98
N ALA A 93 -19.34 -7.23 1.33
CA ALA A 93 -19.51 -8.14 0.20
C ALA A 93 -18.55 -7.80 -0.95
N GLY A 94 -18.39 -6.52 -1.28
CA GLY A 94 -17.43 -6.05 -2.27
C GLY A 94 -15.99 -6.42 -1.92
N MET A 95 -15.57 -6.24 -0.66
CA MET A 95 -14.24 -6.65 -0.19
C MET A 95 -14.03 -8.17 -0.30
N LEU A 96 -15.03 -8.97 0.10
CA LEU A 96 -14.96 -10.43 -0.02
C LEU A 96 -14.84 -10.87 -1.47
N LEU A 97 -15.65 -10.31 -2.36
CA LEU A 97 -15.55 -10.58 -3.79
C LEU A 97 -14.19 -10.17 -4.34
N ALA A 98 -13.68 -8.99 -3.96
CA ALA A 98 -12.36 -8.53 -4.37
C ALA A 98 -11.25 -9.50 -3.92
N ILE A 99 -11.30 -10.00 -2.68
CA ILE A 99 -10.36 -11.00 -2.17
C ILE A 99 -10.48 -12.29 -2.99
N LEU A 100 -11.69 -12.82 -3.18
CA LEU A 100 -11.93 -14.05 -3.94
C LEU A 100 -11.42 -13.95 -5.39
N PHE A 101 -11.63 -12.81 -6.05
CA PHE A 101 -11.20 -12.59 -7.43
C PHE A 101 -9.74 -12.15 -7.56
N SER A 102 -9.07 -11.73 -6.48
CA SER A 102 -7.68 -11.26 -6.53
C SER A 102 -6.64 -12.35 -6.82
N GLY A 103 -7.04 -13.63 -6.82
CA GLY A 103 -6.23 -14.76 -7.25
C GLY A 103 -5.07 -15.13 -6.30
N SER A 104 -4.80 -16.44 -6.19
CA SER A 104 -3.74 -17.03 -5.35
C SER A 104 -2.33 -16.79 -5.92
N ALA A 105 -1.91 -15.54 -6.08
CA ALA A 105 -0.48 -15.26 -6.24
C ALA A 105 0.14 -15.35 -4.84
N ASP A 106 1.06 -16.29 -4.62
CA ASP A 106 1.95 -16.47 -3.44
C ASP A 106 2.31 -15.15 -2.73
N ARG A 107 1.37 -14.63 -1.96
CA ARG A 107 1.52 -13.42 -1.18
C ARG A 107 1.11 -13.88 0.19
N ALA A 108 2.10 -14.06 1.05
CA ALA A 108 1.89 -14.13 2.48
C ALA A 108 1.05 -12.90 2.86
N PHE A 109 -0.26 -13.08 2.90
CA PHE A 109 -1.16 -12.18 3.61
C PHE A 109 -0.69 -12.32 5.04
N ILE A 110 0.17 -11.40 5.49
CA ILE A 110 0.60 -11.45 6.86
C ILE A 110 -0.62 -11.07 7.67
N TYR A 111 -1.20 -12.09 8.29
CA TYR A 111 -2.22 -11.97 9.32
C TYR A 111 -1.55 -11.36 10.57
N PHE A 112 -1.19 -10.08 10.51
CA PHE A 112 -0.95 -9.32 11.73
C PHE A 112 -2.32 -8.86 12.22
N ALA A 113 -3.05 -9.80 12.81
CA ALA A 113 -4.14 -9.48 13.70
C ALA A 113 -3.55 -9.06 15.05
N PHE A 114 -3.03 -7.83 15.13
CA PHE A 114 -2.86 -7.07 16.38
C PHE A 114 -2.99 -5.57 16.07
#